data_AF-A0A3P8KTM2-F1
#
_entry.id   AF-A0A3P8KTM2-F1
#
_cell.length_a   1.000
_cell.length_b   1.000
_cell.length_c   1.000
_cell.angle_alpha   90.00
_cell.angle_beta   90.00
_cell.angle_gamma   90.00
#
_symmetry.space_group_name_H-M   'P 1'
#
loop_
_entity.id
_entity.type
_entity.pdbx_description
1 polymer ?
#
loop_
_entity_poly.entity_id
_entity_poly.type
_entity_poly.pdbx_seq_one_letter_code
_entity_poly.pdbx_strand_id
1 'polypeptide(L)'
;MAIQRIRLDVAMLDGTEYEDLIVTTRDRMFLGAHAARQKWGNLAEDSDRSLTFLAWQAMKRLGHFDGNFEQFVDQSETVSGKDISTVDPTSTETSAT
;
A
#
# COMPACT_ATOMS: atom_id res chain seq x y z
N MET A 1 -3.53 -22.87 0.21
CA MET A 1 -3.86 -21.71 1.05
C MET A 1 -3.38 -20.50 0.28
N ALA A 2 -4.27 -19.56 -0.01
CA ALA A 2 -4.06 -18.59 -1.06
C ALA A 2 -3.61 -17.26 -0.41
N ILE A 3 -2.44 -16.74 -0.81
CA ILE A 3 -1.80 -15.61 -0.11
C ILE A 3 -2.26 -14.30 -0.76
N GLN A 4 -2.98 -13.45 -0.03
CA GLN A 4 -3.34 -12.13 -0.54
C GLN A 4 -2.16 -11.16 -0.45
N ARG A 5 -1.62 -10.78 -1.61
CA ARG A 5 -0.61 -9.73 -1.73
C ARG A 5 -1.28 -8.46 -2.22
N ILE A 6 -0.93 -7.33 -1.59
CA ILE A 6 -1.37 -6.00 -2.02
C ILE A 6 -0.12 -5.28 -2.53
N ARG A 7 -0.19 -4.80 -3.77
CA ARG A 7 0.84 -3.98 -4.41
C ARG A 7 0.23 -2.65 -4.80
N LEU A 8 0.93 -1.57 -4.48
CA LEU A 8 0.47 -0.21 -4.72
C LEU A 8 1.46 0.52 -5.62
N ASP A 9 0.92 1.35 -6.51
CA ASP A 9 1.69 2.32 -7.28
C ASP A 9 1.32 3.73 -6.77
N VAL A 10 2.32 4.60 -6.61
CA VAL A 10 2.17 5.97 -6.08
C VAL A 10 2.81 6.95 -7.03
N ALA A 11 2.04 7.93 -7.49
CA ALA A 11 2.52 9.11 -8.20
C ALA A 11 2.54 10.32 -7.26
N MET A 12 3.66 11.03 -7.22
CA MET A 12 3.86 12.24 -6.42
C MET A 12 3.72 13.49 -7.31
N LEU A 13 3.29 14.61 -6.72
CA LEU A 13 3.11 15.89 -7.43
C LEU A 13 4.41 16.48 -8.00
N ASP A 14 5.57 16.03 -7.53
CA ASP A 14 6.87 16.42 -8.08
C ASP A 14 7.25 15.64 -9.36
N GLY A 15 6.37 14.74 -9.80
CA GLY A 15 6.57 13.86 -10.96
C GLY A 15 7.29 12.55 -10.64
N THR A 16 7.60 12.28 -9.36
CA THR A 16 8.21 11.00 -8.96
C THR A 16 7.16 9.91 -8.87
N GLU A 17 7.45 8.75 -9.45
CA GLU A 17 6.59 7.57 -9.40
C GLU A 17 7.28 6.42 -8.66
N TYR A 18 6.52 5.73 -7.82
CA TYR A 18 6.95 4.55 -7.07
C TYR A 18 6.01 3.39 -7.39
N GLU A 19 6.54 2.39 -8.09
CA GLU A 19 5.78 1.23 -8.52
C GLU A 19 6.06 -0.04 -7.70
N ASP A 20 5.09 -0.96 -7.72
CA ASP A 20 5.15 -2.29 -7.11
C ASP A 20 5.49 -2.26 -5.60
N LEU A 21 4.97 -1.25 -4.89
CA LEU A 21 5.17 -1.12 -3.46
C LEU A 21 4.45 -2.26 -2.74
N ILE A 22 5.24 -3.18 -2.20
CA ILE A 22 4.73 -4.33 -1.44
C ILE A 22 4.21 -3.86 -0.10
N VAL A 23 2.90 -4.04 0.11
CA VAL A 23 2.26 -3.88 1.42
C VAL A 23 2.49 -5.14 2.25
N THR A 24 3.09 -4.94 3.42
CA THR A 24 3.40 -6.01 4.37
C THR A 24 2.35 -6.11 5.46
N THR A 25 2.37 -7.22 6.22
CA THR A 25 1.54 -7.37 7.42
C THR A 25 1.79 -6.26 8.44
N ARG A 26 3.03 -5.75 8.54
CA ARG A 26 3.34 -4.61 9.41
C ARG A 26 2.50 -3.40 9.05
N ASP A 27 2.48 -3.02 7.79
CA ASP A 27 1.75 -1.85 7.29
C ASP A 27 0.24 -1.99 7.57
N ARG A 28 -0.30 -3.20 7.38
CA ARG A 28 -1.70 -3.54 7.70
C ARG A 28 -2.02 -3.43 9.19
N MET A 29 -1.13 -3.87 10.08
CA MET A 29 -1.32 -3.73 11.53
C MET A 29 -1.30 -2.26 11.96
N PHE A 30 -0.45 -1.44 11.34
CA PHE A 30 -0.44 0.01 11.57
C PHE A 30 -1.74 0.67 11.14
N LEU A 31 -2.28 0.31 9.98
CA LEU A 31 -3.60 0.78 9.55
C LEU A 31 -4.68 0.42 10.58
N GLY A 32 -4.74 -0.84 11.03
CA GLY A 32 -5.73 -1.28 12.01
C GLY A 32 -5.66 -0.50 13.33
N ALA A 33 -4.45 -0.30 13.87
CA ALA A 33 -4.24 0.49 15.08
C ALA A 33 -4.57 1.98 14.89
N HIS A 34 -4.23 2.56 13.74
CA HIS A 34 -4.50 3.95 13.42
C HIS A 34 -6.00 4.20 13.22
N ALA A 35 -6.65 3.36 12.41
CA ALA A 35 -8.08 3.40 12.13
C ALA A 35 -8.90 3.30 13.43
N ALA A 36 -8.54 2.37 14.33
CA ALA A 36 -9.21 2.24 15.62
C ALA A 36 -9.09 3.52 16.49
N ARG A 37 -7.92 4.17 16.50
CA ARG A 37 -7.70 5.42 17.25
C ARG A 37 -8.45 6.60 16.66
N GLN A 38 -8.45 6.71 15.34
CA GLN A 38 -9.10 7.80 14.60
C GLN A 38 -10.58 7.56 14.31
N LYS A 39 -11.12 6.42 14.76
CA LYS A 39 -12.50 5.99 14.47
C LYS A 39 -12.79 5.99 12.96
N TRP A 40 -11.81 5.60 12.16
CA TRP A 40 -12.02 5.39 10.74
C TRP A 40 -12.89 4.16 10.54
N GLY A 41 -13.67 4.19 9.45
CA GLY A 41 -14.40 3.02 8.99
C GLY A 41 -13.46 1.88 8.63
N ASN A 42 -14.05 0.74 8.28
CA ASN A 42 -13.28 -0.40 7.80
C ASN A 42 -12.75 -0.17 6.36
N LEU A 43 -11.83 -1.03 5.90
CA LEU A 43 -11.24 -0.95 4.56
C LEU A 43 -12.28 -0.88 3.43
N ALA A 44 -13.44 -1.53 3.60
CA ALA A 44 -14.49 -1.55 2.59
C ALA A 44 -15.37 -0.29 2.62
N GLU A 45 -15.40 0.43 3.73
CA GLU A 45 -16.14 1.69 3.89
C GLU A 45 -15.36 2.88 3.33
N ASP A 46 -14.02 2.87 3.44
CA ASP A 46 -13.14 3.93 2.91
C ASP A 46 -11.85 3.30 2.35
N SER A 47 -11.98 2.69 1.17
CA SER A 47 -10.90 1.98 0.49
C SER A 47 -9.77 2.93 0.11
N ASP A 48 -10.10 4.11 -0.41
CA ASP A 48 -9.11 5.08 -0.88
C ASP A 48 -8.24 5.56 0.28
N ARG A 49 -8.84 6.01 1.40
CA ARG A 49 -8.05 6.43 2.57
C ARG A 49 -7.15 5.31 3.07
N SER A 50 -7.68 4.09 3.10
CA SER A 50 -6.94 2.96 3.61
C SER A 50 -5.77 2.57 2.71
N LEU A 51 -5.96 2.57 1.39
CA LEU A 51 -4.89 2.31 0.41
C LEU A 51 -3.83 3.41 0.47
N THR A 52 -4.24 4.68 0.55
CA THR A 52 -3.33 5.83 0.72
C THR A 52 -2.51 5.72 2.01
N PHE A 53 -3.12 5.29 3.12
CA PHE A 53 -2.40 5.06 4.37
C PHE A 53 -1.39 3.90 4.26
N LEU A 54 -1.77 2.82 3.58
CA LEU A 54 -0.88 1.69 3.34
C LEU A 54 0.30 2.07 2.42
N ALA A 55 0.04 2.88 1.40
CA ALA A 55 1.08 3.44 0.53
C ALA A 55 2.07 4.29 1.32
N TRP A 56 1.59 5.22 2.14
CA TRP A 56 2.44 6.03 3.02
C TRP A 56 3.31 5.18 3.93
N GLN A 57 2.73 4.17 4.60
CA GLN A 57 3.49 3.28 5.48
C GLN A 57 4.55 2.47 4.71
N ALA A 58 4.21 1.96 3.52
CA ALA A 58 5.16 1.26 2.68
C ALA A 58 6.32 2.17 2.25
N MET A 59 6.04 3.40 1.79
CA MET A 59 7.05 4.37 1.38
C MET A 59 7.94 4.81 2.54
N LYS A 60 7.36 5.04 3.72
CA LYS A 60 8.12 5.38 4.93
C LYS A 60 9.03 4.25 5.37
N ARG A 61 8.56 3.00 5.31
CA ARG A 61 9.35 1.81 5.61
C ARG A 61 10.49 1.59 4.61
N LEU A 62 10.28 1.90 3.34
CA LEU A 62 11.27 1.75 2.28
C LEU A 62 12.23 2.95 2.18
N GLY A 63 11.99 4.02 2.95
CA GLY A 63 12.83 5.22 2.96
C GLY A 63 12.58 6.17 1.79
N HIS A 64 11.47 6.00 1.06
CA HIS A 64 11.06 6.87 -0.04
C HIS A 64 10.36 8.14 0.42
N PHE A 65 9.83 8.15 1.65
CA PHE A 65 9.12 9.29 2.22
C PHE A 65 9.31 9.37 3.73
N ASP A 66 9.78 10.50 4.27
CA ASP A 66 10.00 10.64 5.72
C ASP A 66 8.89 11.42 6.44
N GLY A 67 8.00 12.08 5.68
CA GLY A 67 6.92 12.90 6.23
C GLY A 67 5.84 12.14 7.01
N ASN A 68 4.93 12.90 7.62
CA ASN A 68 3.73 12.36 8.24
C ASN A 68 2.64 12.03 7.20
N PHE A 69 1.51 11.47 7.63
CA PHE A 69 0.46 11.02 6.73
C PHE A 69 -0.21 12.19 6.00
N GLU A 70 -0.45 13.29 6.69
CA GLU A 70 -1.07 14.50 6.12
C GLU A 70 -0.18 15.10 5.02
N GLN A 71 1.12 15.21 5.28
CA GLN A 71 2.11 15.65 4.30
C GLN A 71 2.19 14.71 3.09
N PHE A 72 1.99 13.41 3.31
CA PHE A 72 1.94 12.46 2.21
C PHE A 72 0.71 12.71 1.34
N VAL A 73 -0.47 12.86 1.93
CA VAL A 73 -1.72 13.16 1.20
C VAL A 73 -1.59 14.45 0.39
N ASP A 74 -0.94 15.48 0.93
CA ASP A 74 -0.74 16.76 0.23
C ASP A 74 0.26 16.66 -0.94
N GLN A 75 1.14 15.66 -0.94
CA GLN A 75 2.22 15.49 -1.94
C GLN A 75 1.96 14.33 -2.92
N SER A 76 1.09 13.40 -2.56
CA SER A 76 0.67 12.29 -3.42
C SER A 76 -0.39 12.79 -4.40
N GLU A 77 -0.14 12.62 -5.69
CA GLU A 77 -1.11 12.91 -6.74
C GLU A 77 -2.12 11.77 -6.86
N THR A 78 -1.63 10.53 -6.92
CA THR A 78 -2.47 9.34 -7.11
C THR A 78 -1.86 8.15 -6.39
N VAL A 79 -2.72 7.37 -5.74
CA VAL A 79 -2.40 6.05 -5.18
C VAL A 79 -3.33 5.03 -5.82
N SER A 80 -2.77 3.97 -6.41
CA SER A 80 -3.55 2.93 -7.07
C SER A 80 -3.13 1.52 -6.63
N GLY A 81 -4.10 0.62 -6.56
CA GLY A 81 -3.84 -0.80 -6.28
C GLY A 81 -3.50 -1.55 -7.57
N LYS A 82 -2.23 -1.91 -7.76
CA LYS A 82 -1.76 -2.65 -8.93
C LYS A 82 -2.23 -4.11 -8.93
N ASP A 83 -2.25 -4.72 -7.75
CA ASP A 83 -2.66 -6.11 -7.54
C ASP A 83 -3.27 -6.28 -6.13
N ILE A 84 -4.55 -6.65 -6.08
CA ILE A 84 -5.18 -7.29 -4.90
C ILE A 84 -5.45 -8.75 -5.29
N SER A 85 -4.40 -9.44 -5.71
CA SER A 85 -4.50 -10.78 -6.24
C SER A 85 -4.14 -11.83 -5.19
N THR A 86 -4.84 -12.95 -5.29
CA THR A 86 -4.59 -14.13 -4.49
C THR A 86 -3.40 -14.86 -5.12
N VAL A 87 -2.22 -14.76 -4.51
CA VAL A 87 -1.03 -15.47 -4.95
C VAL A 87 -1.17 -16.94 -4.58
N ASP A 88 -1.23 -17.82 -5.58
CA ASP A 88 -1.09 -19.26 -5.37
C ASP A 88 0.41 -19.57 -5.16
N PRO A 89 0.81 -20.18 -4.04
CA PRO A 89 2.21 -20.48 -3.77
C PRO A 89 2.83 -21.53 -4.72
N THR A 90 2.09 -22.05 -5.71
CA THR A 90 2.49 -23.18 -6.56
C THR A 90 2.92 -22.80 -7.99
N SER A 91 2.96 -21.52 -8.36
CA SER A 91 3.50 -21.12 -9.68
C SER A 91 5.00 -20.93 -9.61
N THR A 92 5.74 -22.04 -9.66
CA THR A 92 7.10 -22.04 -10.23
C THR A 92 6.95 -21.60 -11.68
N GLU A 93 7.25 -20.33 -11.99
CA GLU A 93 7.62 -19.94 -13.34
C GLU A 93 8.95 -20.63 -13.68
N THR A 94 8.85 -21.90 -14.09
CA THR A 94 9.89 -22.57 -14.85
C THR A 94 9.87 -21.91 -16.22
N SER A 95 10.69 -20.88 -16.41
CA SER A 95 11.13 -20.48 -17.74
C SER A 95 11.92 -21.66 -18.32
N ALA A 96 11.24 -22.53 -19.06
CA ALA A 96 11.89 -23.47 -19.96
C ALA A 96 12.25 -22.72 -21.24
N THR A 97 13.55 -22.69 -21.52
CA THR A 97 14.21 -22.16 -22.73
C THR A 97 13.75 -22.88 -23.99
#